data_AF-A0A9P1CPS6-F1
#
_entry.id   AF-A0A9P1CPS6-F1
#
_cell.length_a   1.000
_cell.length_b   1.000
_cell.length_c   1.000
_cell.angle_alpha   90.00
_cell.angle_beta   90.00
_cell.angle_gamma   90.00
#
_symmetry.space_group_name_H-M   'P 1'
#
loop_
_entity.id
_entity.type
_entity.pdbx_description
1 polymer ?
#
loop_
_entity_poly.entity_id
_entity_poly.type
_entity_poly.pdbx_seq_one_letter_code
_entity_poly.pdbx_strand_id
1 'polypeptide(L)'
;MSTGNPYGLSEISHYGSMRNVGGKAGGFINKKFFHPSSLRNQEKLWKAITSDAAEKRKQDDLEKAREEERKVDALRKEMYLAGQSKSAMFTAASSSEGKERGTLEQIKANRELKRRKELLKEAKEAKDEAKEAKDEEIEILEEYLASPDPNVKLEEDAGEGTANSAGSAASSRTLVKSKYPEDWAGLWPQKFGAAGILGEYFQDITVRGHSQIWGSWFTTDEQRWGFGCCHITDLLARCPHGPEEEEPPLEKPAKKKRRRNEKAEAASPAEPSQGSV
;
A
#
# COMPACT_ATOMS: atom_id res chain seq x y z
N MET A 1 19.04 -19.17 37.59
CA MET A 1 19.03 -18.29 36.39
C MET A 1 17.69 -18.50 35.71
N SER A 2 16.78 -17.54 35.85
CA SER A 2 15.39 -17.64 35.40
C SER A 2 15.27 -17.06 34.00
N THR A 3 14.95 -17.89 33.01
CA THR A 3 14.69 -17.48 31.63
C THR A 3 13.29 -16.87 31.56
N GLY A 4 13.20 -15.58 31.88
CA GLY A 4 11.98 -14.78 31.70
C GLY A 4 11.71 -14.54 30.22
N ASN A 5 10.50 -14.91 29.79
CA ASN A 5 9.97 -14.64 28.46
C ASN A 5 9.92 -13.11 28.23
N PRO A 6 10.67 -12.54 27.26
CA PRO A 6 10.78 -11.09 27.07
C PRO A 6 9.52 -10.47 26.45
N TYR A 7 8.55 -11.29 26.03
CA TYR A 7 7.28 -10.83 25.51
C TYR A 7 6.19 -11.10 26.55
N GLY A 8 5.94 -10.13 27.41
CA GLY A 8 4.90 -10.13 28.45
C GLY A 8 3.46 -10.16 27.90
N LEU A 9 3.14 -11.17 27.09
CA LEU A 9 1.83 -11.41 26.49
C LEU A 9 1.01 -12.48 27.23
N SER A 10 1.53 -13.04 28.33
CA SER A 10 0.84 -14.08 29.10
C SER A 10 -0.24 -13.54 30.07
N GLU A 11 -0.36 -12.23 30.25
CA GLU A 11 -1.29 -11.65 31.25
C GLU A 11 -2.50 -10.90 30.68
N ILE A 12 -2.59 -10.72 29.36
CA ILE A 12 -3.80 -10.16 28.72
C ILE A 12 -4.74 -11.31 28.34
N SER A 13 -5.02 -12.20 29.30
CA SER A 13 -6.26 -12.98 29.27
C SER A 13 -7.38 -12.07 29.78
N HIS A 14 -7.79 -11.13 28.93
CA HIS A 14 -9.02 -10.37 29.13
C HIS A 14 -10.28 -11.20 28.84
N TYR A 15 -10.20 -12.54 28.93
CA TYR A 15 -11.34 -13.37 29.28
C TYR A 15 -11.56 -13.28 30.80
N GLY A 16 -11.80 -12.05 31.26
CA GLY A 16 -12.49 -11.84 32.52
C GLY A 16 -13.79 -12.61 32.43
N SER A 17 -13.99 -13.51 33.38
CA SER A 17 -15.20 -14.25 33.67
C SER A 17 -16.40 -13.29 33.71
N MET A 18 -16.95 -12.96 32.54
CA MET A 18 -18.24 -12.30 32.40
C MET A 18 -19.26 -13.37 32.78
N ARG A 19 -19.57 -13.36 34.08
CA ARG A 19 -20.61 -14.13 34.76
C ARG A 19 -21.81 -14.36 33.83
N ASN A 20 -21.90 -15.57 33.29
CA ASN A 20 -23.10 -16.30 32.88
C ASN A 20 -24.35 -15.49 32.52
N VAL A 21 -24.24 -14.48 31.64
CA VAL A 21 -25.40 -14.01 30.88
C VAL A 21 -25.71 -15.14 29.90
N GLY A 22 -26.77 -15.91 30.19
CA GLY A 22 -27.07 -17.21 29.59
C GLY A 22 -26.78 -17.27 28.08
N GLY A 23 -26.11 -18.34 27.65
CA GLY A 23 -25.49 -18.50 26.32
C GLY A 23 -26.36 -18.23 25.08
N LYS A 24 -27.68 -18.06 25.25
CA LYS A 24 -28.57 -17.59 24.17
C LYS A 24 -28.41 -16.10 23.85
N ALA A 25 -28.00 -15.25 24.81
CA ALA A 25 -27.79 -13.82 24.58
C ALA A 25 -26.39 -13.49 24.03
N GLY A 26 -25.35 -14.22 24.48
CA GLY A 26 -23.97 -14.01 24.01
C GLY A 26 -23.79 -14.26 22.50
N GLY A 27 -24.51 -15.23 21.94
CA GLY A 27 -24.49 -15.51 20.49
C GLY A 27 -25.15 -14.44 19.62
N PHE A 28 -25.94 -13.52 20.20
CA PHE A 28 -26.60 -12.45 19.44
C PHE A 28 -25.63 -11.30 19.12
N ILE A 29 -24.70 -11.00 20.04
CA ILE A 29 -23.73 -9.92 19.87
C ILE A 29 -22.68 -10.30 18.81
N ASN A 30 -22.22 -11.56 18.78
CA ASN A 30 -21.29 -12.04 17.74
C ASN A 30 -21.87 -12.02 16.32
N LYS A 31 -23.19 -11.96 16.17
CA LYS A 31 -23.85 -11.85 14.85
C LYS A 31 -24.00 -10.40 14.37
N LYS A 32 -23.61 -9.41 15.20
CA LYS A 32 -23.70 -8.01 14.83
C LYS A 32 -22.51 -7.59 13.98
N PHE A 33 -22.79 -6.78 12.96
CA PHE A 33 -21.78 -6.29 12.01
C PHE A 33 -20.74 -5.35 12.65
N PHE A 34 -21.01 -4.80 13.83
CA PHE A 34 -20.11 -3.91 14.55
C PHE A 34 -19.27 -4.62 15.61
N HIS A 35 -19.45 -5.93 15.81
CA HIS A 35 -18.67 -6.65 16.80
C HIS A 35 -17.25 -6.93 16.26
N PRO A 36 -16.18 -6.65 17.02
CA PRO A 36 -14.81 -6.80 16.52
C PRO A 36 -14.42 -8.26 16.23
N SER A 37 -15.08 -9.24 16.87
CA SER A 37 -14.86 -10.65 16.57
C SER A 37 -15.58 -11.15 15.31
N SER A 38 -16.38 -10.31 14.64
CA SER A 38 -16.98 -10.68 13.37
C SER A 38 -15.89 -10.90 12.33
N LEU A 39 -15.91 -12.05 11.63
CA LEU A 39 -14.92 -12.42 10.62
C LEU A 39 -14.67 -11.29 9.60
N ARG A 40 -15.75 -10.61 9.16
CA ARG A 40 -15.65 -9.46 8.23
C ARG A 40 -14.88 -8.27 8.81
N ASN A 41 -15.01 -8.01 10.11
CA ASN A 41 -14.28 -6.92 10.76
C ASN A 41 -12.83 -7.30 11.02
N GLN A 42 -12.58 -8.57 11.36
CA GLN A 42 -11.22 -9.10 11.47
C GLN A 42 -10.49 -9.04 10.12
N GLU A 43 -11.13 -9.43 9.02
CA GLU A 43 -10.59 -9.28 7.67
C GLU A 43 -10.30 -7.82 7.32
N LYS A 44 -11.20 -6.89 7.65
CA LYS A 44 -10.97 -5.45 7.45
C LYS A 44 -9.78 -4.94 8.25
N LEU A 45 -9.71 -5.31 9.52
CA LEU A 45 -8.60 -4.92 10.41
C LEU A 45 -7.28 -5.50 9.93
N TRP A 46 -7.27 -6.76 9.49
CA TRP A 46 -6.09 -7.41 8.91
C TRP A 46 -5.62 -6.73 7.62
N LYS A 47 -6.54 -6.34 6.74
CA LYS A 47 -6.21 -5.57 5.53
C LYS A 47 -5.59 -4.21 5.87
N ALA A 48 -6.15 -3.50 6.85
CA ALA A 48 -5.60 -2.22 7.31
C ALA A 48 -4.20 -2.39 7.93
N ILE A 49 -4.00 -3.38 8.81
CA ILE A 49 -2.69 -3.66 9.40
C ILE A 49 -1.66 -4.02 8.33
N THR A 50 -2.05 -4.83 7.34
CA THR A 50 -1.16 -5.25 6.25
C THR A 50 -0.80 -4.06 5.35
N SER A 51 -1.75 -3.17 5.03
CA SER A 51 -1.46 -1.97 4.25
C SER A 51 -0.53 -1.02 5.03
N ASP A 52 -0.81 -0.77 6.31
CA ASP A 52 0.00 0.12 7.16
C ASP A 52 1.43 -0.40 7.30
N ALA A 53 1.60 -1.72 7.46
CA ALA A 53 2.91 -2.35 7.51
C ALA A 53 3.68 -2.18 6.19
N ALA A 54 3.00 -2.28 5.04
CA ALA A 54 3.61 -2.07 3.73
C ALA A 54 4.01 -0.59 3.50
N GLU A 55 3.18 0.36 3.93
CA GLU A 55 3.51 1.79 3.87
C GLU A 55 4.69 2.15 4.77
N LYS A 56 4.72 1.61 5.99
CA LYS A 56 5.84 1.80 6.91
C LYS A 56 7.16 1.27 6.34
N ARG A 57 7.16 0.08 5.73
CA ARG A 57 8.35 -0.44 5.03
C ARG A 57 8.84 0.51 3.93
N LYS A 58 7.93 1.07 3.12
CA LYS A 58 8.30 2.06 2.10
C LYS A 58 8.90 3.33 2.69
N GLN A 59 8.38 3.80 3.84
CA GLN A 59 8.93 4.97 4.54
C GLN A 59 10.32 4.69 5.11
N ASP A 60 10.50 3.52 5.73
CA ASP A 60 11.80 3.09 6.29
C ASP A 60 12.86 2.97 5.18
N ASP A 61 12.49 2.45 4.01
CA ASP A 61 13.38 2.36 2.84
C ASP A 61 13.81 3.76 2.33
N LEU A 62 12.88 4.72 2.28
CA LEU A 62 13.17 6.11 1.91
C LEU A 62 14.03 6.83 2.96
N GLU A 63 13.84 6.56 4.25
CA GLU A 63 14.68 7.08 5.30
C GLU A 63 16.10 6.51 5.24
N LYS A 64 16.22 5.20 5.00
CA LYS A 64 17.49 4.53 4.78
C LYS A 64 18.23 5.09 3.56
N ALA A 65 17.53 5.36 2.45
CA ALA A 65 18.12 6.02 1.30
C ALA A 65 18.68 7.42 1.65
N ARG A 66 17.92 8.23 2.41
CA ARG A 66 18.38 9.55 2.90
C ARG A 66 19.59 9.43 3.85
N GLU A 67 19.68 8.37 4.63
CA GLU A 67 20.87 8.11 5.47
C GLU A 67 22.09 7.71 4.65
N GLU A 68 21.91 6.90 3.62
CA GLU A 68 22.99 6.49 2.72
C GLU A 68 23.54 7.69 1.94
N GLU A 69 22.69 8.59 1.47
CA GLU A 69 23.11 9.88 0.87
C GLU A 69 23.92 10.72 1.86
N ARG A 70 23.44 10.87 3.11
CA ARG A 70 24.19 11.59 4.16
C ARG A 70 25.56 10.95 4.44
N LYS A 71 25.66 9.61 4.42
CA LYS A 71 26.93 8.88 4.59
C LYS A 71 27.87 9.12 3.41
N VAL A 72 27.34 9.10 2.18
CA VAL A 72 28.12 9.40 0.97
C VAL A 72 28.67 10.82 1.01
N ASP A 73 27.87 11.80 1.40
CA ASP A 73 28.31 13.19 1.50
C ASP A 73 29.31 13.42 2.64
N ALA A 74 29.14 12.74 3.78
CA ALA A 74 30.15 12.75 4.84
C ALA A 74 31.49 12.17 4.35
N LEU A 75 31.45 11.05 3.62
CA LEU A 75 32.65 10.43 3.06
C LEU A 75 33.30 11.31 1.97
N ARG A 76 32.50 11.97 1.12
CA ARG A 76 33.00 12.98 0.16
C ARG A 76 33.69 14.14 0.88
N LYS A 77 33.11 14.62 1.98
CA LYS A 77 33.68 15.69 2.81
C LYS A 77 35.00 15.26 3.46
N GLU A 78 35.07 14.05 4.00
CA GLU A 78 36.30 13.47 4.54
C GLU A 78 37.37 13.32 3.45
N MET A 79 37.01 12.82 2.27
CA MET A 79 37.95 12.71 1.14
C MET A 79 38.46 14.08 0.69
N TYR A 80 37.61 15.10 0.67
CA TYR A 80 38.03 16.47 0.35
C TYR A 80 39.02 17.02 1.39
N LEU A 81 38.72 16.88 2.68
CA LEU A 81 39.62 17.29 3.78
C LEU A 81 40.95 16.50 3.78
N ALA A 82 40.88 15.20 3.53
CA ALA A 82 42.04 14.33 3.43
C ALA A 82 42.89 14.63 2.19
N GLY A 83 42.27 14.96 1.05
CA GLY A 83 42.94 15.34 -0.18
C GLY A 83 43.63 16.70 -0.08
N GLN A 84 43.02 17.65 0.64
CA GLN A 84 43.59 18.97 0.89
C GLN A 84 44.78 18.90 1.88
N SER A 85 44.71 18.05 2.90
CA SER A 85 45.84 17.80 3.81
C SER A 85 46.96 16.98 3.17
N LYS A 86 46.65 16.01 2.29
CA LYS A 86 47.69 15.26 1.55
C LYS A 86 48.43 16.10 0.52
N SER A 87 47.77 16.99 -0.21
CA SER A 87 48.45 17.85 -1.19
C SER A 87 49.33 18.91 -0.50
N ALA A 88 48.92 19.44 0.65
CA ALA A 88 49.74 20.33 1.48
C ALA A 88 50.91 19.59 2.18
N MET A 89 50.74 18.31 2.56
CA MET A 89 51.85 17.50 3.09
C MET A 89 52.81 17.00 2.01
N PHE A 90 52.33 16.75 0.78
CA PHE A 90 53.18 16.23 -0.30
C PHE A 90 54.17 17.29 -0.83
N THR A 91 53.83 18.57 -0.74
CA THR A 91 54.79 19.66 -1.05
C THR A 91 55.82 19.91 0.06
N ALA A 92 55.59 19.41 1.28
CA ALA A 92 56.57 19.47 2.37
C ALA A 92 57.45 18.20 2.48
N ALA A 93 57.08 17.10 1.83
CA ALA A 93 57.74 15.79 1.98
C ALA A 93 58.58 15.34 0.77
N SER A 94 58.70 16.14 -0.30
CA SER A 94 59.46 15.77 -1.51
C SER A 94 60.99 15.84 -1.35
N SER A 95 61.55 15.55 -0.17
CA SER A 95 63.00 15.47 0.05
C SER A 95 63.47 14.23 0.81
N SER A 96 62.68 13.17 0.88
CA SER A 96 63.22 11.88 1.31
C SER A 96 62.63 10.72 0.53
N GLU A 97 63.41 10.22 -0.43
CA GLU A 97 63.29 8.86 -0.99
C GLU A 97 63.56 7.83 0.12
N GLY A 98 62.57 7.67 0.99
CA GLY A 98 62.52 6.61 1.98
C GLY A 98 61.70 5.47 1.41
N LYS A 99 62.35 4.36 1.08
CA LYS A 99 61.73 3.05 0.88
C LYS A 99 61.10 2.66 2.23
N GLU A 100 59.89 3.15 2.51
CA GLU A 100 59.20 2.96 3.78
C GLU A 100 58.89 1.47 3.98
N ARG A 101 59.82 0.77 4.61
CA ARG A 101 59.50 -0.30 5.53
C ARG A 101 58.61 0.32 6.60
N GLY A 102 57.30 0.36 6.35
CA GLY A 102 56.32 0.76 7.36
C GLY A 102 56.65 0.06 8.67
N THR A 103 56.59 0.79 9.78
CA THR A 103 56.93 0.25 11.10
C THR A 103 56.17 -1.07 11.29
N LEU A 104 56.80 -2.04 11.95
CA LEU A 104 56.24 -3.40 12.10
C LEU A 104 54.81 -3.39 12.68
N GLU A 105 54.49 -2.35 13.45
CA GLU A 105 53.19 -2.03 13.99
C GLU A 105 52.16 -1.60 12.93
N GLN A 106 52.55 -0.78 11.95
CA GLN A 106 51.72 -0.40 10.80
C GLN A 106 51.37 -1.61 9.93
N ILE A 107 52.32 -2.52 9.72
CA ILE A 107 52.08 -3.76 8.97
C ILE A 107 51.07 -4.64 9.70
N LYS A 108 51.18 -4.78 11.02
CA LYS A 108 50.20 -5.51 11.85
C LYS A 108 48.82 -4.85 11.81
N ALA A 109 48.74 -3.53 11.93
CA ALA A 109 47.48 -2.79 11.87
C ALA A 109 46.77 -2.95 10.52
N ASN A 110 47.51 -2.93 9.41
CA ASN A 110 46.95 -3.15 8.07
C ASN A 110 46.45 -4.59 7.88
N ARG A 111 47.15 -5.59 8.44
CA ARG A 111 46.74 -6.99 8.40
C ARG A 111 45.46 -7.22 9.18
N GLU A 112 45.34 -6.60 10.35
CA GLU A 112 44.13 -6.68 11.20
C GLU A 112 42.94 -5.98 10.54
N LEU A 113 43.15 -4.81 9.93
CA LEU A 113 42.10 -4.14 9.14
C LEU A 113 41.62 -4.98 7.97
N LYS A 114 42.54 -5.66 7.28
CA LYS A 114 42.20 -6.56 6.18
C LYS A 114 41.37 -7.75 6.66
N ARG A 115 41.76 -8.36 7.79
CA ARG A 115 41.01 -9.45 8.44
C ARG A 115 39.60 -9.00 8.85
N ARG A 116 39.47 -7.80 9.43
CA ARG A 116 38.15 -7.26 9.82
C ARG A 116 37.26 -6.96 8.61
N LYS A 117 37.83 -6.51 7.50
CA LYS A 117 37.10 -6.31 6.24
C LYS A 117 36.64 -7.64 5.64
N GLU A 118 37.46 -8.68 5.68
CA GLU A 118 37.09 -10.02 5.21
C GLU A 118 35.93 -10.59 6.04
N LEU A 119 35.99 -10.50 7.38
CA LEU A 119 34.88 -10.93 8.25
C LEU A 119 33.57 -10.17 7.99
N LEU A 120 33.66 -8.86 7.73
CA LEU A 120 32.47 -8.06 7.40
C LEU A 120 31.91 -8.39 6.01
N LYS A 121 32.78 -8.81 5.08
CA LYS A 121 32.36 -9.24 3.75
C LYS A 121 31.64 -10.59 3.84
N GLU A 122 32.23 -11.56 4.53
CA GLU A 122 31.64 -12.88 4.76
C GLU A 122 30.29 -12.79 5.51
N ALA A 123 30.19 -11.90 6.51
CA ALA A 123 28.93 -11.67 7.22
C ALA A 123 27.83 -11.03 6.34
N LYS A 124 28.21 -10.25 5.33
CA LYS A 124 27.26 -9.71 4.34
C LYS A 124 26.81 -10.78 3.36
N GLU A 125 27.76 -11.54 2.83
CA GLU A 125 27.48 -12.67 1.92
C GLU A 125 26.54 -13.67 2.59
N ALA A 126 26.79 -14.06 3.84
CA ALA A 126 25.90 -14.95 4.60
C ALA A 126 24.50 -14.35 4.84
N LYS A 127 24.37 -13.02 4.93
CA LYS A 127 23.08 -12.35 5.09
C LYS A 127 22.30 -12.31 3.77
N ASP A 128 23.00 -12.11 2.66
CA ASP A 128 22.41 -12.10 1.33
C ASP A 128 21.97 -13.53 0.94
N GLU A 129 22.79 -14.56 1.21
CA GLU A 129 22.41 -15.98 1.07
C GLU A 129 21.18 -16.34 1.92
N ALA A 130 21.11 -15.87 3.17
CA ALA A 130 19.95 -16.10 4.03
C ALA A 130 18.68 -15.36 3.58
N LYS A 131 18.82 -14.30 2.79
CA LYS A 131 17.69 -13.60 2.18
C LYS A 131 17.23 -14.36 0.93
N GLU A 132 18.16 -14.77 0.07
CA GLU A 132 17.88 -15.57 -1.13
C GLU A 132 17.15 -16.87 -0.76
N ALA A 133 17.59 -17.59 0.27
CA ALA A 133 16.92 -18.79 0.75
C ALA A 133 15.48 -18.56 1.23
N LYS A 134 15.18 -17.37 1.79
CA LYS A 134 13.81 -17.01 2.20
C LYS A 134 12.93 -16.63 1.02
N ASP A 135 13.52 -15.95 0.04
CA ASP A 135 12.82 -15.57 -1.18
C ASP A 135 12.47 -16.85 -1.98
N GLU A 136 13.37 -17.85 -2.05
CA GLU A 136 13.09 -19.18 -2.60
C GLU A 136 11.99 -19.94 -1.83
N GLU A 137 12.01 -19.90 -0.48
CA GLU A 137 10.98 -20.51 0.35
C GLU A 137 9.59 -19.90 0.08
N ILE A 138 9.53 -18.58 -0.14
CA ILE A 138 8.30 -17.87 -0.51
C ILE A 138 7.83 -18.30 -1.90
N GLU A 139 8.74 -18.40 -2.88
CA GLU A 139 8.40 -18.82 -4.25
C GLU A 139 7.81 -20.24 -4.28
N ILE A 140 8.39 -21.18 -3.53
CA ILE A 140 7.87 -22.55 -3.39
C ILE A 140 6.47 -22.54 -2.76
N LEU A 141 6.23 -21.71 -1.75
CA LEU A 141 4.92 -21.56 -1.11
C LEU A 141 3.89 -20.96 -2.06
N GLU A 142 4.29 -19.99 -2.89
CA GLU A 142 3.43 -19.37 -3.89
C GLU A 142 3.08 -20.37 -5.01
N GLU A 143 4.04 -21.18 -5.47
CA GLU A 143 3.82 -22.26 -6.45
C GLU A 143 2.87 -23.34 -5.90
N TYR A 144 3.04 -23.72 -4.63
CA TYR A 144 2.16 -24.69 -3.97
C TYR A 144 0.72 -24.17 -3.85
N LEU A 145 0.54 -22.90 -3.50
CA LEU A 145 -0.78 -22.26 -3.42
C LEU A 145 -1.42 -22.02 -4.80
N ALA A 146 -0.60 -21.84 -5.85
CA ALA A 146 -1.06 -21.63 -7.21
C ALA A 146 -1.49 -22.92 -7.92
N SER A 147 -1.04 -24.09 -7.44
CA SER A 147 -1.49 -25.38 -7.96
C SER A 147 -2.94 -25.65 -7.52
N PRO A 148 -3.93 -25.63 -8.44
CA PRO A 148 -5.31 -25.95 -8.08
C PRO A 148 -5.36 -27.41 -7.63
N ASP A 149 -5.85 -27.65 -6.42
CA ASP A 149 -6.01 -29.00 -5.85
C ASP A 149 -6.65 -29.94 -6.88
N PRO A 150 -5.92 -30.94 -7.41
CA PRO A 150 -6.45 -31.83 -8.45
C PRO A 150 -7.49 -32.83 -7.91
N ASN A 151 -7.85 -32.74 -6.63
CA ASN A 151 -8.67 -33.74 -5.95
C ASN A 151 -9.89 -33.15 -5.21
N VAL A 152 -10.51 -32.12 -5.77
CA VAL A 152 -11.93 -31.84 -5.51
C VAL A 152 -12.73 -32.27 -6.73
N LYS A 153 -12.78 -33.58 -6.98
CA LYS A 153 -13.95 -34.17 -7.67
C LYS A 153 -15.12 -34.03 -6.71
N LEU A 154 -15.82 -32.90 -6.80
CA LEU A 154 -17.22 -32.83 -6.39
C LEU A 154 -17.95 -33.81 -7.30
N GLU A 155 -18.14 -35.04 -6.82
CA GLU A 155 -19.11 -35.95 -7.41
C GLU A 155 -20.48 -35.30 -7.24
N GLU A 156 -20.89 -34.57 -8.28
CA GLU A 156 -22.28 -34.22 -8.55
C GLU A 156 -23.02 -35.52 -8.94
N ASP A 157 -23.17 -36.43 -7.98
CA ASP A 157 -24.03 -37.58 -8.16
C ASP A 157 -25.49 -37.10 -8.07
N ALA A 158 -26.11 -37.08 -9.25
CA ALA A 158 -27.50 -36.80 -9.49
C ALA A 158 -28.40 -37.82 -8.77
N GLY A 159 -28.80 -37.48 -7.55
CA GLY A 159 -29.91 -38.13 -6.86
C GLY A 159 -31.25 -37.59 -7.35
N GLU A 160 -31.85 -38.22 -8.35
CA GLU A 160 -33.29 -38.10 -8.66
C GLU A 160 -34.12 -38.62 -7.48
N GLY A 161 -34.49 -37.73 -6.56
CA GLY A 161 -35.39 -37.98 -5.46
C GLY A 161 -36.79 -37.43 -5.75
N THR A 162 -37.70 -38.34 -6.07
CA THR A 162 -39.12 -38.12 -6.32
C THR A 162 -39.86 -37.44 -5.16
N ALA A 163 -40.87 -36.67 -5.54
CA ALA A 163 -41.78 -35.88 -4.72
C ALA A 163 -42.33 -36.59 -3.47
N ASN A 164 -42.48 -35.83 -2.36
CA ASN A 164 -43.77 -35.66 -1.68
C ASN A 164 -43.76 -34.63 -0.54
N SER A 165 -44.90 -33.94 -0.46
CA SER A 165 -45.54 -33.32 0.72
C SER A 165 -44.97 -32.01 1.31
N ALA A 166 -45.65 -30.93 0.91
CA ALA A 166 -46.43 -30.04 1.77
C ALA A 166 -45.74 -29.34 2.96
N GLY A 167 -45.55 -28.03 2.78
CA GLY A 167 -45.90 -27.05 3.79
C GLY A 167 -44.75 -26.56 4.68
N SER A 168 -44.02 -25.54 4.22
CA SER A 168 -43.62 -24.44 5.10
C SER A 168 -43.17 -23.22 4.31
N ALA A 169 -43.52 -22.05 4.85
CA ALA A 169 -43.64 -20.78 4.16
C ALA A 169 -42.36 -20.33 3.42
N ALA A 170 -42.58 -19.97 2.16
CA ALA A 170 -41.65 -19.26 1.31
C ALA A 170 -41.28 -17.90 1.93
N SER A 171 -40.05 -17.79 2.42
CA SER A 171 -39.34 -16.52 2.52
C SER A 171 -38.27 -16.50 1.43
N SER A 172 -38.73 -16.45 0.18
CA SER A 172 -37.92 -16.18 -1.00
C SER A 172 -37.33 -14.78 -0.85
N ARG A 173 -36.10 -14.74 -0.33
CA ARG A 173 -35.26 -13.55 -0.31
C ARG A 173 -34.83 -13.31 -1.75
N THR A 174 -35.69 -12.67 -2.52
CA THR A 174 -35.33 -12.07 -3.81
C THR A 174 -34.14 -11.17 -3.54
N LEU A 175 -32.99 -11.55 -4.09
CA LEU A 175 -31.81 -10.70 -4.15
C LEU A 175 -32.20 -9.50 -5.01
N VAL A 176 -32.72 -8.46 -4.37
CA VAL A 176 -32.89 -7.14 -4.98
C VAL A 176 -31.46 -6.71 -5.33
N LYS A 177 -31.06 -6.95 -6.58
CA LYS A 177 -29.95 -6.26 -7.22
C LYS A 177 -30.21 -4.78 -6.95
N SER A 178 -29.43 -4.21 -6.04
CA SER A 178 -29.54 -2.81 -5.68
C SER A 178 -29.39 -2.03 -6.97
N LYS A 179 -30.50 -1.43 -7.40
CA LYS A 179 -30.61 -0.50 -8.52
C LYS A 179 -29.97 0.82 -8.10
N TYR A 180 -28.68 0.74 -7.78
CA TYR A 180 -27.80 1.88 -7.65
C TYR A 180 -27.14 1.98 -9.03
N PRO A 181 -27.51 2.98 -9.87
CA PRO A 181 -26.89 3.18 -11.16
C PRO A 181 -25.37 3.14 -11.02
N GLU A 182 -24.71 2.25 -11.75
CA GLU A 182 -23.25 2.17 -11.85
C GLU A 182 -22.64 3.47 -12.41
N ASP A 183 -23.49 4.39 -12.88
CA ASP A 183 -23.16 5.69 -13.45
C ASP A 183 -22.63 6.72 -12.43
N TRP A 184 -22.76 6.45 -11.12
CA TRP A 184 -22.26 7.40 -10.10
C TRP A 184 -20.75 7.44 -9.98
N ALA A 185 -20.04 6.43 -10.48
CA ALA A 185 -18.58 6.42 -10.51
C ALA A 185 -18.01 7.42 -11.55
N GLY A 186 -18.82 7.90 -12.51
CA GLY A 186 -18.37 8.77 -13.60
C GLY A 186 -18.51 10.28 -13.36
N LEU A 187 -19.19 10.70 -12.29
CA LEU A 187 -19.42 12.13 -11.97
C LEU A 187 -18.44 12.71 -10.94
N TRP A 188 -17.44 11.93 -10.49
CA TRP A 188 -16.42 12.42 -9.56
C TRP A 188 -15.28 13.08 -10.35
N PRO A 189 -15.03 14.39 -10.16
CA PRO A 189 -13.92 15.06 -10.81
C PRO A 189 -12.59 14.42 -10.38
N GLN A 190 -11.88 13.82 -11.33
CA GLN A 190 -10.57 13.18 -11.17
C GLN A 190 -9.43 14.16 -10.81
N LYS A 191 -9.73 15.32 -10.23
CA LYS A 191 -8.82 16.47 -10.11
C LYS A 191 -8.76 17.11 -8.71
N PHE A 192 -9.11 16.40 -7.65
CA PHE A 192 -8.71 16.84 -6.31
C PHE A 192 -7.31 16.32 -6.02
N GLY A 193 -6.33 17.14 -6.38
CA GLY A 193 -4.91 16.89 -6.11
C GLY A 193 -4.67 16.73 -4.61
N ALA A 194 -3.73 15.83 -4.30
CA ALA A 194 -3.29 15.49 -2.96
C ALA A 194 -2.62 16.68 -2.23
N ALA A 195 -3.42 17.63 -1.77
CA ALA A 195 -3.01 18.64 -0.80
C ALA A 195 -3.89 18.48 0.44
N GLY A 196 -3.25 18.14 1.55
CA GLY A 196 -3.88 17.59 2.74
C GLY A 196 -4.96 18.46 3.38
N ILE A 197 -6.10 17.83 3.62
CA ILE A 197 -7.00 18.16 4.73
C ILE A 197 -7.12 16.87 5.54
N LEU A 198 -6.23 16.72 6.51
CA LEU A 198 -6.26 15.64 7.50
C LEU A 198 -7.33 16.01 8.54
N GLY A 199 -8.53 15.43 8.44
CA GLY A 199 -9.48 15.40 9.57
C GLY A 199 -10.96 15.52 9.25
N GLU A 200 -11.36 15.91 8.04
CA GLU A 200 -12.79 16.01 7.70
C GLU A 200 -13.30 14.63 7.27
N TYR A 201 -14.26 14.10 8.00
CA TYR A 201 -14.99 12.93 7.54
C TYR A 201 -15.61 13.30 6.19
N PHE A 202 -15.50 12.40 5.22
CA PHE A 202 -16.05 12.59 3.87
C PHE A 202 -17.54 13.01 3.84
N GLN A 203 -18.26 12.80 4.94
CA GLN A 203 -19.64 13.22 5.13
C GLN A 203 -19.82 14.74 5.29
N ASP A 204 -18.76 15.49 5.61
CA ASP A 204 -18.80 16.92 5.88
C ASP A 204 -18.47 17.78 4.65
N ILE A 205 -18.28 17.17 3.48
CA ILE A 205 -18.04 17.91 2.24
C ILE A 205 -19.33 18.60 1.79
N THR A 206 -19.37 19.91 1.94
CA THR A 206 -20.46 20.75 1.45
C THR A 206 -20.45 20.84 -0.07
N VAL A 207 -21.47 20.27 -0.71
CA VAL A 207 -21.61 20.30 -2.17
C VAL A 207 -22.21 21.65 -2.59
N ARG A 208 -21.71 22.28 -3.66
CA ARG A 208 -22.33 23.43 -4.36
C ARG A 208 -22.76 24.61 -3.46
N GLY A 209 -21.96 24.89 -2.43
CA GLY A 209 -22.14 26.05 -1.56
C GLY A 209 -23.25 25.92 -0.51
N HIS A 210 -23.74 24.71 -0.23
CA HIS A 210 -24.65 24.47 0.91
C HIS A 210 -23.88 24.50 2.24
N SER A 211 -24.39 25.17 3.27
CA SER A 211 -23.73 25.20 4.60
C SER A 211 -24.04 24.00 5.48
N GLN A 212 -24.98 23.16 5.08
CA GLN A 212 -25.38 21.95 5.78
C GLN A 212 -25.33 20.76 4.84
N ILE A 213 -25.01 19.59 5.40
CA ILE A 213 -24.90 18.33 4.66
C ILE A 213 -26.26 17.85 4.14
N TRP A 214 -26.25 17.12 3.03
CA TRP A 214 -27.46 16.48 2.50
C TRP A 214 -28.06 15.52 3.52
N GLY A 215 -29.38 15.61 3.75
CA GLY A 215 -30.06 14.81 4.77
C GLY A 215 -30.19 15.49 6.14
N SER A 216 -29.77 16.76 6.26
CA SER A 216 -30.01 17.58 7.45
C SER A 216 -31.48 18.00 7.62
N TRP A 217 -32.30 17.87 6.57
CA TRP A 217 -33.72 18.22 6.59
C TRP A 217 -34.57 17.22 5.80
N PHE A 218 -35.80 16.97 6.25
CA PHE A 218 -36.73 16.02 5.63
C PHE A 218 -38.12 16.63 5.49
N THR A 219 -38.64 16.67 4.25
CA THR A 219 -40.00 17.14 3.95
C THR A 219 -40.99 16.01 4.20
N THR A 220 -41.96 16.20 5.08
CA THR A 220 -43.04 15.22 5.32
C THR A 220 -43.96 15.05 4.12
N ASP A 221 -44.18 16.12 3.34
CA ASP A 221 -45.14 16.13 2.24
C ASP A 221 -44.64 15.32 1.03
N GLU A 222 -43.37 15.47 0.69
CA GLU A 222 -42.74 14.77 -0.44
C GLU A 222 -42.01 13.48 -0.03
N GLN A 223 -41.85 13.26 1.28
CA GLN A 223 -41.03 12.18 1.87
C GLN A 223 -39.61 12.14 1.30
N ARG A 224 -38.99 13.32 1.15
CA ARG A 224 -37.65 13.48 0.58
C ARG A 224 -36.73 14.16 1.57
N TRP A 225 -35.47 13.74 1.53
CA TRP A 225 -34.38 14.40 2.21
C TRP A 225 -33.89 15.59 1.38
N GLY A 226 -33.47 16.66 2.04
CA GLY A 226 -32.90 17.84 1.41
C GLY A 226 -31.81 18.48 2.28
N PHE A 227 -31.39 19.67 1.87
CA PHE A 227 -30.45 20.49 2.62
C PHE A 227 -31.20 21.37 3.63
N GLY A 228 -30.83 21.35 4.90
CA GLY A 228 -31.49 22.17 5.93
C GLY A 228 -31.17 23.67 5.85
N CYS A 229 -30.16 24.08 5.08
CA CYS A 229 -29.85 25.50 4.89
C CYS A 229 -30.85 26.24 3.99
N CYS A 230 -31.40 25.57 2.97
CA CYS A 230 -32.25 26.19 1.96
C CYS A 230 -33.54 25.41 1.66
N HIS A 231 -33.72 24.25 2.30
CA HIS A 231 -34.86 23.34 2.13
C HIS A 231 -35.04 22.83 0.69
N ILE A 232 -33.98 22.84 -0.12
CA ILE A 232 -34.02 22.28 -1.47
C ILE A 232 -33.82 20.76 -1.41
N THR A 233 -34.69 20.05 -2.12
CA THR A 233 -34.72 18.57 -2.22
C THR A 233 -34.00 18.03 -3.47
N ASP A 234 -33.29 18.88 -4.21
CA ASP A 234 -32.45 18.49 -5.35
C ASP A 234 -30.97 18.57 -4.97
N LEU A 235 -30.26 17.44 -5.05
CA LEU A 235 -28.84 17.30 -4.69
C LEU A 235 -27.94 18.16 -5.59
N LEU A 236 -28.39 18.43 -6.83
CA LEU A 236 -27.63 19.21 -7.80
C LEU A 236 -27.96 20.69 -7.76
N ALA A 237 -29.00 21.14 -7.06
CA ALA A 237 -29.30 22.56 -6.99
C ALA A 237 -28.22 23.32 -6.21
N ARG A 238 -27.86 24.52 -6.69
CA ARG A 238 -26.94 25.43 -5.99
C ARG A 238 -27.67 26.08 -4.81
N CYS A 239 -26.97 26.27 -3.70
CA CYS A 239 -27.52 26.97 -2.55
C CYS A 239 -27.80 28.45 -2.90
N PRO A 240 -29.03 28.97 -2.69
CA PRO A 240 -29.33 30.39 -2.91
C PRO A 240 -28.65 31.31 -1.89
N HIS A 241 -28.19 30.75 -0.76
CA HIS A 241 -27.45 31.46 0.27
C HIS A 241 -25.93 31.23 0.19
N GLY A 242 -25.48 30.38 -0.75
CA GLY A 242 -24.05 30.11 -0.92
C GLY A 242 -23.32 31.32 -1.51
N PRO A 243 -22.03 31.51 -1.21
CA PRO A 243 -21.23 32.52 -1.89
C PRO A 243 -21.31 32.29 -3.41
N GLU A 244 -21.38 33.39 -4.16
CA GLU A 244 -21.27 33.37 -5.61
C GLU A 244 -19.82 32.99 -5.97
N GLU A 245 -19.50 31.70 -5.89
CA GLU A 245 -18.34 31.08 -6.52
C GLU A 245 -18.32 31.53 -7.98
N GLU A 246 -17.40 32.45 -8.28
CA GLU A 246 -17.05 32.85 -9.64
C GLU A 246 -16.67 31.58 -10.38
N GLU A 247 -17.47 31.20 -11.39
CA GLU A 247 -17.14 30.05 -12.22
C GLU A 247 -15.71 30.23 -12.73
N PRO A 248 -14.78 29.32 -12.41
CA PRO A 248 -13.39 29.47 -12.83
C PRO A 248 -13.40 29.63 -14.36
N PRO A 249 -12.75 30.68 -14.90
CA PRO A 249 -12.80 30.98 -16.33
C PRO A 249 -12.54 29.69 -17.10
N LEU A 250 -13.52 29.25 -17.89
CA LEU A 250 -13.41 28.01 -18.66
C LEU A 250 -12.11 28.04 -19.45
N GLU A 251 -11.08 27.35 -18.94
CA GLU A 251 -9.79 27.31 -19.57
C GLU A 251 -10.00 26.68 -20.95
N LYS A 252 -9.83 27.51 -21.99
CA LYS A 252 -9.97 27.09 -23.38
C LYS A 252 -9.13 25.81 -23.56
N PRO A 253 -9.69 24.74 -24.12
CA PRO A 253 -9.01 23.46 -24.21
C PRO A 253 -7.65 23.66 -24.87
N ALA A 254 -6.58 23.39 -24.10
CA ALA A 254 -5.22 23.52 -24.59
C ALA A 254 -5.09 22.69 -25.88
N LYS A 255 -4.78 23.35 -27.00
CA LYS A 255 -4.60 22.70 -28.30
C LYS A 255 -3.60 21.57 -28.13
N LYS A 256 -4.08 20.33 -28.20
CA LYS A 256 -3.29 19.10 -28.10
C LYS A 256 -2.25 19.15 -29.23
N LYS A 257 -1.01 19.50 -28.89
CA LYS A 257 0.13 19.54 -29.82
C LYS A 257 0.33 18.11 -30.33
N ARG A 258 -0.16 17.82 -31.53
CA ARG A 258 0.03 16.53 -32.22
C ARG A 258 1.54 16.29 -32.28
N ARG A 259 2.06 15.40 -31.44
CA ARG A 259 3.42 14.86 -31.58
C ARG A 259 3.41 14.11 -32.91
N ARG A 260 3.99 14.76 -33.93
CA ARG A 260 4.36 14.15 -35.20
C ARG A 260 5.33 13.02 -34.88
N ASN A 261 4.83 11.79 -34.97
CA ASN A 261 5.63 10.60 -34.79
C ASN A 261 6.41 10.40 -36.10
N GLU A 262 7.53 11.11 -36.24
CA GLU A 262 8.56 10.77 -37.24
C GLU A 262 9.31 9.57 -36.69
N LYS A 263 8.73 8.38 -36.87
CA LYS A 263 9.48 7.12 -36.76
C LYS A 263 9.81 6.68 -38.19
N ALA A 264 11.01 7.10 -38.58
CA ALA A 264 11.86 6.51 -39.62
C ALA A 264 11.61 4.99 -39.72
N GLU A 265 11.27 4.47 -40.89
CA GLU A 265 12.24 4.16 -41.96
C GLU A 265 13.30 3.18 -41.42
N ALA A 266 12.90 1.91 -41.27
CA ALA A 266 13.80 0.79 -41.18
C ALA A 266 13.54 -0.08 -42.42
N ALA A 267 14.54 -0.06 -43.28
CA ALA A 267 14.65 -0.77 -44.54
C ALA A 267 14.31 -2.27 -44.43
N SER A 268 13.51 -2.73 -45.38
CA SER A 268 13.46 -4.13 -45.81
C SER A 268 14.31 -4.25 -47.07
N PRO A 269 15.49 -4.91 -47.04
CA PRO A 269 16.14 -5.34 -48.26
C PRO A 269 15.43 -6.58 -48.80
N ALA A 270 14.99 -6.45 -50.04
CA ALA A 270 14.45 -7.50 -50.88
C ALA A 270 15.46 -8.64 -51.08
N GLU A 271 15.02 -9.88 -50.89
CA GLU A 271 15.72 -11.05 -51.41
C GLU A 271 15.25 -11.37 -52.85
N PRO A 272 16.17 -11.68 -53.76
CA PRO A 272 15.89 -11.94 -55.17
C PRO A 272 15.41 -13.36 -55.45
N SER A 273 14.23 -13.45 -56.05
CA SER A 273 13.91 -14.23 -57.26
C SER A 273 15.00 -15.23 -57.71
N GLN A 274 14.88 -16.50 -57.29
CA GLN A 274 15.47 -17.63 -58.01
C GLN A 274 14.41 -18.21 -58.96
N GLY A 275 14.68 -18.08 -60.25
CA GLY A 275 13.96 -18.75 -61.32
C GLY A 275 14.93 -19.47 -62.25
N SER A 276 14.52 -20.68 -62.64
CA SER A 276 15.00 -21.53 -63.77
C SER A 276 16.41 -22.11 -63.70
N VAL A 277 16.52 -23.44 -63.70
CA VAL A 277 16.43 -24.31 -64.90
C VAL A 277 15.71 -25.61 -64.54
#